data_AF-A0A328FBS6-F1
#
_entry.id   AF-A0A328FBS6-F1
#
_cell.length_a   1.000
_cell.length_b   1.000
_cell.length_c   1.000
_cell.angle_alpha   90.00
_cell.angle_beta   90.00
_cell.angle_gamma   90.00
#
_symmetry.space_group_name_H-M   'P 1'
#
loop_
_entity.id
_entity.type
_entity.pdbx_description
1 polymer ?
#
loop_
_entity_poly.entity_id
_entity_poly.type
_entity_poly.pdbx_seq_one_letter_code
_entity_poly.pdbx_strand_id
1 'polypeptide(L)' 'MKGLKKATDHFAEALQEPESSIVMDATIQRFEFTYELMWKTLKIFLEDIHGIRAVSPRLVFKEAYALSIIEQEDIF' A
#
# COMPACT_ATOMS: atom_id res chain seq x y z
N MET A 1 -11.92 1.06 -1.11
CA MET A 1 -11.39 1.59 0.17
C MET A 1 -11.54 0.66 1.38
N LYS A 2 -12.71 0.04 1.67
CA LYS A 2 -12.91 -0.75 2.92
C LYS A 2 -11.95 -1.93 3.17
N GLY A 3 -11.22 -2.41 2.15
CA GLY A 3 -10.25 -3.52 2.30
C GLY A 3 -8.87 -3.11 2.84
N LEU A 4 -8.40 -1.89 2.56
CA LEU A 4 -7.02 -1.50 2.88
C LEU A 4 -6.78 -1.42 4.39
N LYS A 5 -7.66 -0.74 5.13
CA LYS A 5 -7.51 -0.63 6.59
C LYS A 5 -7.44 -2.01 7.25
N LYS A 6 -8.35 -2.91 6.87
CA LYS A 6 -8.38 -4.29 7.40
C LYS A 6 -7.09 -5.05 7.06
N ALA A 7 -6.58 -4.90 5.85
CA ALA A 7 -5.31 -5.51 5.44
C ALA A 7 -4.13 -5.00 6.28
N THR A 8 -4.06 -3.69 6.51
CA THR A 8 -3.05 -3.07 7.37
C THR A 8 -3.17 -3.53 8.83
N ASP A 9 -4.39 -3.61 9.37
CA ASP A 9 -4.63 -4.12 10.72
C ASP A 9 -4.10 -5.57 10.86
N HIS A 10 -4.41 -6.45 9.90
CA HIS A 10 -3.88 -7.82 9.90
C HIS A 10 -2.36 -7.90 9.69
N PHE A 11 -1.77 -7.02 8.89
CA PHE A 11 -0.32 -6.96 8.76
C PHE A 11 0.32 -6.57 10.11
N ALA A 12 -0.21 -5.56 10.78
CA ALA A 12 0.25 -5.14 12.10
C ALA A 12 0.12 -6.25 13.16
N GLU A 13 -0.96 -7.02 13.14
CA GLU A 13 -1.13 -8.22 13.98
C GLU A 13 0.00 -9.23 13.78
N ALA A 14 0.37 -9.54 12.53
CA ALA A 14 1.44 -10.51 12.25
C ALA A 14 2.82 -10.05 12.77
N LEU A 15 3.08 -8.75 12.79
CA LEU A 15 4.33 -8.19 13.31
C LEU A 15 4.46 -8.33 14.85
N GLN A 16 3.36 -8.63 15.55
CA GLN A 16 3.38 -8.85 17.01
C GLN A 16 3.55 -10.33 17.38
N GLU A 17 3.46 -11.25 16.41
CA GLU A 17 3.59 -12.68 16.66
C GLU A 17 5.06 -13.08 16.89
N PRO A 18 5.33 -14.08 17.75
CA PRO A 18 6.68 -14.61 17.92
C PRO A 18 7.28 -15.08 16.59
N GLU A 19 8.57 -14.78 16.40
CA GLU A 19 9.26 -15.14 15.16
C GLU A 19 9.27 -16.66 14.93
N SER A 20 8.84 -17.07 13.74
CA SER A 20 8.96 -18.42 13.21
C SER A 20 8.97 -18.36 11.69
N SER A 21 9.42 -19.41 11.01
CA SER A 21 9.38 -19.48 9.55
C SER A 21 7.96 -19.26 9.00
N ILE A 22 6.95 -19.84 9.65
CA ILE A 22 5.54 -19.68 9.26
C ILE A 22 5.06 -18.23 9.45
N VAL A 23 5.41 -17.61 10.58
CA VAL A 23 5.06 -16.20 10.84
C VAL A 23 5.76 -15.27 9.86
N MET A 24 7.02 -15.55 9.50
CA MET A 24 7.76 -14.80 8.50
C MET A 24 7.09 -14.89 7.12
N ASP A 25 6.77 -16.10 6.65
CA ASP A 25 6.07 -16.31 5.38
C ASP A 25 4.71 -15.62 5.36
N ALA A 26 3.93 -15.74 6.44
CA ALA A 26 2.65 -15.07 6.58
C ALA A 26 2.79 -13.53 6.59
N THR A 27 3.83 -13.00 7.24
CA THR A 27 4.12 -11.56 7.29
C THR A 27 4.48 -11.03 5.91
N ILE A 28 5.32 -11.73 5.16
CA ILE A 28 5.67 -11.39 3.78
C ILE A 28 4.41 -11.37 2.91
N GLN A 29 3.58 -12.41 2.99
CA GLN A 29 2.35 -12.46 2.21
C GLN A 29 1.39 -11.32 2.57
N ARG A 30 1.28 -10.98 3.87
CA ARG A 30 0.46 -9.87 4.37
C ARG A 30 0.98 -8.51 3.89
N PHE A 31 2.29 -8.33 3.82
CA PHE A 31 2.89 -7.15 3.23
C PHE A 31 2.52 -7.03 1.74
N GLU A 32 2.70 -8.09 0.95
CA GLU A 32 2.46 -8.07 -0.50
C GLU A 32 1.02 -7.65 -0.85
N PHE A 33 0.02 -8.29 -0.24
CA PHE A 33 -1.37 -7.92 -0.54
C PHE A 33 -1.76 -6.56 0.04
N THR A 34 -1.15 -6.13 1.15
CA THR A 34 -1.40 -4.80 1.74
C THR A 34 -0.83 -3.72 0.83
N TYR A 35 0.38 -3.92 0.31
CA TYR A 35 0.99 -3.06 -0.71
C TYR A 35 0.11 -2.98 -1.96
N GLU A 36 -0.36 -4.13 -2.47
CA GLU A 36 -1.23 -4.20 -3.65
C GLU A 36 -2.53 -3.39 -3.47
N LEU A 37 -3.17 -3.52 -2.30
CA LEU A 37 -4.37 -2.76 -1.96
C LEU A 37 -4.08 -1.27 -1.79
N MET A 38 -2.91 -0.93 -1.26
CA MET A 38 -2.50 0.45 -0.98
C MET A 38 -2.33 1.23 -2.28
N TRP A 39 -1.50 0.75 -3.21
CA TRP A 39 -1.27 1.47 -4.46
C TRP A 39 -2.53 1.52 -5.35
N LYS A 40 -3.38 0.47 -5.33
CA LYS A 40 -4.68 0.51 -6.03
C LYS A 40 -5.64 1.52 -5.42
N THR A 41 -5.64 1.66 -4.10
CA THR A 41 -6.47 2.67 -3.41
C THR A 41 -6.01 4.07 -3.78
N LEU A 42 -4.69 4.32 -3.76
CA LEU A 42 -4.12 5.60 -4.15
C LEU A 42 -4.35 5.91 -5.64
N LYS A 43 -4.25 4.90 -6.52
CA LYS A 43 -4.60 5.03 -7.94
C LYS A 43 -6.04 5.54 -8.12
N ILE A 44 -7.00 4.90 -7.44
CA ILE A 44 -8.42 5.30 -7.51
C ILE A 44 -8.59 6.72 -7.00
N PHE A 45 -7.94 7.07 -5.89
CA PHE A 45 -7.97 8.43 -5.35
C PHE A 45 -7.46 9.47 -6.37
N LEU A 46 -6.32 9.21 -7.02
CA LEU A 46 -5.76 10.08 -8.05
C LEU A 46 -6.71 10.24 -9.25
N GLU A 47 -7.33 9.15 -9.70
CA GLU A 47 -8.27 9.19 -10.83
C GLU A 47 -9.56 9.93 -10.48
N ASP A 48 -10.16 9.64 -9.32
CA ASP A 48 -11.47 10.16 -8.93
C ASP A 48 -11.41 11.63 -8.48
N ILE A 49 -10.37 12.03 -7.76
CA ILE A 49 -10.26 13.37 -7.14
C ILE A 49 -9.45 14.33 -8.00
N HIS A 50 -8.39 13.84 -8.66
CA HIS A 50 -7.46 14.68 -9.42
C HIS A 50 -7.57 14.48 -10.94
N GLY A 51 -8.35 13.50 -11.41
CA GLY A 51 -8.47 13.17 -12.84
C GLY A 51 -7.20 12.55 -13.43
N ILE A 52 -6.25 12.09 -12.60
CA ILE A 52 -4.96 11.56 -13.03
C ILE A 52 -5.06 10.05 -13.20
N ARG A 53 -4.85 9.57 -14.42
CA ARG A 53 -4.79 8.14 -14.73
C ARG A 53 -3.36 7.61 -14.66
N ALA A 54 -3.02 6.95 -13.56
CA ALA A 54 -1.77 6.21 -13.40
C ALA A 54 -1.99 4.70 -13.61
N VAL A 55 -1.12 4.04 -14.37
CA VAL A 55 -1.30 2.63 -14.78
C VAL A 55 -0.41 1.63 -14.05
N SER A 56 0.54 2.10 -13.25
CA SER A 56 1.47 1.26 -12.49
C SER A 56 1.71 1.84 -11.09
N PRO A 57 2.12 1.02 -10.10
CA PRO A 57 2.43 1.50 -8.75
C PRO A 57 3.43 2.66 -8.77
N ARG A 58 4.52 2.53 -9.54
CA ARG A 58 5.54 3.56 -9.69
C ARG A 58 4.96 4.90 -10.17
N LEU A 59 4.08 4.89 -11.16
CA LEU A 59 3.43 6.12 -11.61
C LEU A 59 2.48 6.68 -10.55
N VAL A 60 1.73 5.82 -9.86
CA VAL A 60 0.83 6.24 -8.78
C VAL A 60 1.59 6.99 -7.69
N PHE A 61 2.73 6.46 -7.22
CA PHE A 61 3.53 7.14 -6.19
C PHE A 61 4.16 8.42 -6.69
N LYS A 62 4.68 8.43 -7.92
CA LYS A 62 5.24 9.64 -8.55
C LYS A 62 4.21 10.78 -8.62
N GLU A 63 3.00 10.49 -9.11
CA GLU A 63 1.94 11.50 -9.21
C GLU A 63 1.42 11.92 -7.83
N ALA A 64 1.32 10.99 -6.89
CA ALA A 64 0.93 11.32 -5.51
C ALA A 64 1.95 12.23 -4.82
N TYR A 65 3.24 12.01 -5.06
CA TYR A 65 4.32 12.87 -4.57
C TYR A 65 4.28 14.25 -5.23
N ALA A 66 4.08 14.31 -6.55
CA ALA A 66 3.94 15.58 -7.29
C ALA A 66 2.77 16.45 -6.78
N LEU A 67 1.71 15.81 -6.27
CA LEU A 67 0.56 16.47 -5.63
C LEU A 67 0.72 16.70 -4.11
N SER A 68 1.88 16.34 -3.53
CA SER A 68 2.13 16.42 -2.08
C SER A 68 1.11 15.64 -1.23
N ILE A 69 0.52 14.57 -1.78
CA ILE A 69 -0.33 13.64 -1.03
C ILE A 69 0.53 12.74 -0.13
N ILE A 70 1.77 12.48 -0.55
CA ILE A 70 2.79 11.75 0.20
C ILE A 70 4.07 12.58 0.30
N GLU A 71 4.79 12.42 1.41
CA GLU A 71 5.93 13.30 1.76
C GLU A 71 7.30 12.76 1.29
N GLN A 72 7.42 11.47 0.94
CA GLN A 72 8.69 10.84 0.54
C GLN A 72 8.53 9.98 -0.71
N GLU A 73 9.24 10.34 -1.78
CA GLU A 73 9.37 9.54 -3.00
C GLU A 73 10.40 8.40 -2.82
N ASP A 74 11.44 8.58 -1.99
CA ASP A 74 12.65 7.73 -1.89
C ASP A 74 12.41 6.27 -1.45
N ILE A 75 11.17 5.89 -1.13
CA ILE A 75 10.82 4.54 -0.64
C ILE A 75 10.22 3.67 -1.77
N PHE A 76 9.92 4.22 -2.96
CA PHE A 76 9.17 3.53 -4.03
C PHE A 76 9.84 3.51 -5.42
#